data_AF-A0A7C8LFW2-F1
#
_entry.id   AF-A0A7C8LFW2-F1
#
_cell.length_a   1.000
_cell.length_b   1.000
_cell.length_c   1.000
_cell.angle_alpha   90.00
_cell.angle_beta   90.00
_cell.angle_gamma   90.00
#
_symmetry.space_group_name_H-M   'P 1'
#
loop_
_entity.id
_entity.type
_entity.pdbx_description
1 polymer ?
#
loop_
_entity_poly.entity_id
_entity_poly.type
_entity_poly.pdbx_seq_one_letter_code
_entity_poly.pdbx_strand_id
1 'polypeptide(L)'
;MADELGTVRVREKVKPGFFARLFSGGKEPKAQSQGKQQTRKSVMDFGLSAGWSKEEAFLCVLLAAALADNTAHELELEEIDALFHRLNIFEKQPKDKITEMRVKVQEKLRPDLTKSMKPETWKSAAKTVTKNNLGAAAFANAADIVFADRVVESEEVEFLRELITELGVDSQANDIIRVIKLKNHHLD
;
A
#
# COMPACT_ATOMS: atom_id res chain seq x y z
N MET A 1 16.15 5.52 -22.22
CA MET A 1 16.35 6.07 -20.86
C MET A 1 16.82 4.94 -19.98
N ALA A 2 17.70 5.19 -19.01
CA ALA A 2 18.17 4.16 -18.09
C ALA A 2 17.04 3.72 -17.14
N ASP A 3 17.02 2.45 -16.74
CA ASP A 3 16.11 1.93 -15.71
C ASP A 3 16.57 2.45 -14.33
N GLU A 4 15.89 3.46 -13.79
CA GLU A 4 16.26 4.05 -12.50
C GLU A 4 16.09 3.06 -11.34
N LEU A 5 15.14 2.13 -11.42
CA LEU A 5 14.97 1.08 -10.40
C LEU A 5 16.15 0.10 -10.39
N GLY A 6 16.78 -0.14 -11.54
CA GLY A 6 17.97 -0.97 -11.65
C GLY A 6 19.21 -0.39 -10.95
N THR A 7 19.19 0.89 -10.58
CA THR A 7 20.30 1.58 -9.88
C THR A 7 20.13 1.63 -8.36
N VAL A 8 18.95 1.24 -7.85
CA VAL A 8 18.66 1.26 -6.42
C VAL A 8 19.55 0.24 -5.70
N ARG A 9 20.22 0.67 -4.62
CA ARG A 9 21.02 -0.24 -3.78
C ARG A 9 20.07 -1.15 -2.99
N VAL A 10 19.94 -2.39 -3.45
CA VAL A 10 19.11 -3.41 -2.81
C VAL A 10 19.89 -4.13 -1.71
N ARG A 11 19.26 -4.33 -0.55
CA ARG A 11 19.78 -5.23 0.48
C ARG A 11 19.34 -6.67 0.18
N GLU A 12 20.28 -7.61 0.17
CA GLU A 12 19.92 -9.04 0.15
C GLU A 12 19.59 -9.52 1.58
N LYS A 13 18.39 -10.05 1.79
CA LYS A 13 18.05 -10.75 3.03
C LYS A 13 18.89 -12.02 3.16
N VAL A 14 19.85 -12.02 4.10
CA VAL A 14 20.50 -13.26 4.56
C VAL A 14 19.44 -14.11 5.25
N LYS A 15 19.04 -15.22 4.63
CA LYS A 15 18.03 -16.15 5.16
C LYS A 15 18.43 -16.58 6.58
N PRO A 16 17.64 -16.30 7.63
CA PRO A 16 17.89 -16.88 8.93
C PRO A 16 17.64 -18.39 8.85
N GLY A 17 18.69 -19.15 9.12
CA GLY A 17 18.65 -20.60 9.19
C GLY A 17 17.67 -21.08 10.26
N PHE A 18 16.74 -21.93 9.82
CA PHE A 18 16.35 -23.18 10.49
C PHE A 18 16.40 -23.18 12.03
N PHE A 19 15.45 -22.55 12.73
CA PHE A 19 14.96 -23.02 14.05
C PHE A 19 13.76 -22.18 14.51
N ALA A 20 12.55 -22.72 14.38
CA ALA A 20 11.41 -22.32 15.19
C ALA A 20 10.39 -23.47 15.25
N ARG A 21 10.75 -24.50 16.01
CA ARG A 21 9.90 -25.62 16.41
C ARG A 21 9.70 -25.52 17.92
N LEU A 22 8.75 -24.70 18.35
CA LEU A 22 8.20 -24.55 19.72
C LEU A 22 7.15 -23.43 19.56
N PHE A 23 5.85 -23.64 19.56
CA PHE A 23 5.03 -24.19 20.63
C PHE A 23 3.76 -24.83 20.08
N SER A 24 3.49 -26.07 20.51
CA SER A 24 2.14 -26.63 20.55
C SER A 24 1.44 -26.15 21.83
N GLY A 25 0.19 -25.71 21.74
CA GLY A 25 -0.62 -25.46 22.95
C GLY A 25 -1.93 -24.77 22.59
N GLY A 26 -3.02 -25.54 22.53
CA GLY A 26 -4.29 -25.12 21.96
C GLY A 26 -5.26 -24.40 22.89
N LYS A 27 -6.42 -24.03 22.32
CA LYS A 27 -7.81 -24.30 22.78
C LYS A 27 -8.81 -23.48 21.96
N GLU A 28 -9.92 -24.12 21.59
CA GLU A 28 -11.11 -23.53 20.95
C GLU A 28 -11.80 -22.47 21.84
N PRO A 29 -12.62 -21.59 21.23
CA PRO A 29 -13.99 -21.51 21.72
C PRO A 29 -15.08 -21.42 20.63
N LYS A 30 -16.30 -21.60 21.13
CA LYS A 30 -17.58 -21.94 20.49
C LYS A 30 -18.27 -20.79 19.73
N ALA A 31 -19.13 -21.22 18.81
CA ALA A 31 -20.07 -20.44 18.03
C ALA A 31 -21.35 -20.00 18.79
N GLN A 32 -21.90 -18.84 18.38
CA GLN A 32 -23.30 -18.37 18.32
C GLN A 32 -23.27 -16.83 18.30
N SER A 33 -24.13 -16.03 17.65
CA SER A 33 -25.36 -16.24 16.89
C SER A 33 -25.65 -14.97 16.04
N GLN A 34 -26.58 -15.11 15.10
CA GLN A 34 -27.01 -14.12 14.11
C GLN A 34 -27.85 -12.99 14.71
N GLY A 35 -27.70 -11.78 14.18
CA GLY A 35 -28.65 -10.67 14.34
C GLY A 35 -28.66 -9.78 13.10
N LYS A 36 -29.69 -9.93 12.25
CA LYS A 36 -29.96 -9.04 11.12
C LYS A 36 -30.48 -7.70 11.63
N GLN A 37 -29.94 -6.60 11.14
CA GLN A 37 -30.73 -5.37 10.98
C GLN A 37 -30.24 -4.56 9.78
N GLN A 38 -31.17 -4.38 8.84
CA GLN A 38 -31.06 -3.59 7.62
C GLN A 38 -31.21 -2.09 7.90
N THR A 39 -30.86 -1.32 6.86
CA THR A 39 -31.19 0.10 6.56
C THR A 39 -30.10 1.09 6.97
N ARG A 40 -29.61 2.01 6.12
CA ARG A 40 -30.12 2.61 4.87
C ARG A 40 -28.99 2.77 3.84
N LYS A 41 -29.27 2.52 2.55
CA LYS A 41 -28.36 2.82 1.44
C LYS A 41 -28.18 4.33 1.32
N SER A 42 -26.97 4.83 1.60
CA SER A 42 -26.55 6.17 1.21
C SER A 42 -26.07 6.13 -0.24
N VAL A 43 -26.68 6.99 -1.05
CA VAL A 43 -26.44 7.19 -2.47
C VAL A 43 -25.08 7.87 -2.66
N MET A 44 -24.14 7.18 -3.30
CA MET A 44 -23.07 7.71 -4.16
C MET A 44 -22.35 6.52 -4.80
N ASP A 45 -22.97 5.99 -5.84
CA ASP A 45 -22.39 4.99 -6.74
C ASP A 45 -21.79 5.72 -7.94
N PHE A 46 -20.49 5.98 -7.87
CA PHE A 46 -19.67 6.39 -9.02
C PHE A 46 -18.38 5.58 -8.99
N GLY A 47 -18.43 4.37 -9.55
CA GLY A 47 -17.21 3.58 -9.80
C GLY A 47 -17.38 2.06 -9.73
N LEU A 48 -18.44 1.49 -10.32
CA LEU A 48 -18.61 0.05 -10.43
C LEU A 48 -17.47 -0.59 -11.25
N SER A 49 -16.53 -1.23 -10.56
CA SER A 49 -16.14 -2.64 -10.82
C SER A 49 -15.11 -3.23 -9.82
N ALA A 50 -14.77 -2.56 -8.70
CA ALA A 50 -13.75 -3.08 -7.77
C ALA A 50 -14.06 -2.96 -6.26
N GLY A 51 -15.18 -2.35 -5.86
CA GLY A 51 -15.58 -2.26 -4.44
C GLY A 51 -14.72 -1.31 -3.58
N TRP A 52 -14.02 -0.36 -4.22
CA TRP A 52 -13.22 0.69 -3.59
C TRP A 52 -13.77 2.07 -3.93
N SER A 53 -13.77 3.00 -2.97
CA SER A 53 -13.79 4.43 -3.31
C SER A 53 -12.44 4.87 -3.88
N LYS A 54 -12.37 6.06 -4.49
CA LYS A 54 -11.08 6.60 -4.98
C LYS A 54 -10.07 6.79 -3.85
N GLU A 55 -10.53 7.25 -2.69
CA GLU A 55 -9.71 7.46 -1.49
C GLU A 55 -9.21 6.12 -0.92
N GLU A 56 -10.10 5.13 -0.81
CA GLU A 56 -9.74 3.78 -0.33
C GLU A 56 -8.76 3.10 -1.28
N ALA A 57 -8.95 3.24 -2.58
CA ALA A 57 -8.06 2.66 -3.58
C ALA A 57 -6.67 3.31 -3.52
N PHE A 58 -6.62 4.63 -3.40
CA PHE A 58 -5.36 5.36 -3.25
C PHE A 58 -4.63 4.93 -1.98
N LEU A 59 -5.33 4.89 -0.84
CA LEU A 59 -4.77 4.44 0.43
C LEU A 59 -4.30 2.97 0.37
N CYS A 60 -5.04 2.11 -0.31
CA CYS A 60 -4.66 0.70 -0.49
C CYS A 60 -3.31 0.56 -1.22
N VAL A 61 -3.04 1.41 -2.22
CA VAL A 61 -1.74 1.42 -2.91
C VAL A 61 -0.63 1.91 -1.99
N LEU A 62 -0.87 2.97 -1.20
CA LEU A 62 0.14 3.47 -0.26
C LEU A 62 0.49 2.44 0.83
N LEU A 63 -0.53 1.81 1.42
CA LEU A 63 -0.33 0.75 2.41
C LEU A 63 0.34 -0.48 1.80
N ALA A 64 0.09 -0.78 0.52
CA ALA A 64 0.77 -1.86 -0.16
C ALA A 64 2.26 -1.56 -0.37
N ALA A 65 2.62 -0.30 -0.60
CA ALA A 65 4.01 0.13 -0.69
C ALA A 65 4.74 -0.08 0.64
N ALA A 66 4.19 0.43 1.74
CA ALA A 66 4.73 0.26 3.10
C ALA A 66 4.69 -1.19 3.64
N LEU A 67 4.14 -2.14 2.87
CA LEU A 67 4.02 -3.55 3.25
C LEU A 67 4.59 -4.48 2.19
N ALA A 68 5.29 -3.95 1.18
CA ALA A 68 5.74 -4.73 0.04
C ALA A 68 6.67 -5.88 0.45
N ASP A 69 7.49 -5.67 1.47
CA ASP A 69 8.40 -6.68 2.02
C ASP A 69 7.76 -7.56 3.13
N ASN A 70 6.45 -7.41 3.35
CA ASN A 70 5.62 -8.02 4.40
C ASN A 70 5.93 -7.60 5.84
N THR A 71 6.83 -6.64 6.04
CA THR A 71 6.99 -5.89 7.29
C THR A 71 6.48 -4.47 7.07
N ALA A 72 6.19 -3.75 8.16
CA ALA A 72 5.87 -2.33 8.08
C ALA A 72 6.80 -1.64 9.06
N HIS A 73 7.69 -0.78 8.57
CA HIS A 73 8.52 0.04 9.43
C HIS A 73 7.70 1.22 9.94
N GLU A 74 7.98 1.64 11.18
CA GLU A 74 7.27 2.74 11.83
C GLU A 74 7.33 4.03 10.99
N LEU A 75 8.50 4.32 10.39
CA LEU A 75 8.71 5.47 9.52
C LEU A 75 7.81 5.46 8.27
N GLU A 76 7.58 4.30 7.65
CA GLU A 76 6.72 4.19 6.47
C GLU A 76 5.25 4.46 6.83
N LEU A 77 4.81 3.99 8.00
CA LEU A 77 3.46 4.23 8.51
C LEU A 77 3.25 5.68 8.94
N GLU A 78 4.28 6.31 9.53
CA GLU A 78 4.28 7.74 9.85
C GLU A 78 4.18 8.61 8.59
N GLU A 79 4.86 8.22 7.50
CA GLU A 79 4.78 8.96 6.24
C GLU A 79 3.35 8.91 5.66
N ILE A 80 2.68 7.76 5.75
CA ILE A 80 1.25 7.63 5.36
C ILE A 80 0.37 8.56 6.20
N ASP A 81 0.60 8.64 7.51
CA ASP A 81 -0.16 9.54 8.38
C ASP A 81 0.08 11.02 8.04
N ALA A 82 1.32 11.39 7.72
CA ALA A 82 1.66 12.72 7.24
C ALA A 82 1.04 13.02 5.86
N LEU A 83 0.85 12.02 4.99
CA LEU A 83 0.22 12.20 3.67
C LEU A 83 -1.28 12.52 3.78
N PHE A 84 -2.00 11.99 4.77
CA PHE A 84 -3.42 12.32 4.97
C PHE A 84 -3.67 13.82 5.17
N HIS A 85 -2.71 14.53 5.75
CA HIS A 85 -2.80 15.98 5.96
C HIS A 85 -2.36 16.81 4.75
N ARG A 86 -1.63 16.22 3.80
CA ARG A 86 -1.02 16.94 2.68
C ARG A 86 -1.71 16.71 1.34
N LEU A 87 -2.36 15.56 1.14
CA LEU A 87 -2.95 15.19 -0.14
C LEU A 87 -4.39 15.69 -0.28
N ASN A 88 -4.66 16.44 -1.34
CA ASN A 88 -6.00 16.97 -1.68
C ASN A 88 -7.08 15.88 -1.79
N ILE A 89 -6.70 14.63 -2.09
CA ILE A 89 -7.65 13.50 -2.15
C ILE A 89 -8.29 13.19 -0.79
N PHE A 90 -7.62 13.52 0.32
CA PHE A 90 -8.09 13.31 1.68
C PHE A 90 -8.53 14.60 2.40
N GLU A 91 -8.30 15.78 1.81
CA GLU A 91 -8.52 17.10 2.43
C GLU A 91 -9.89 17.27 3.08
N LYS A 92 -10.94 16.72 2.46
CA LYS A 92 -12.33 16.85 2.94
C LYS A 92 -12.76 15.76 3.92
N GLN A 93 -11.88 14.82 4.25
CA GLN A 93 -12.21 13.70 5.12
C GLN A 93 -11.98 14.07 6.59
N PRO A 94 -12.99 13.94 7.47
CA PRO A 94 -12.78 14.05 8.90
C PRO A 94 -11.77 13.01 9.40
N LYS A 95 -11.01 13.32 10.45
CA LYS A 95 -10.01 12.40 11.03
C LYS A 95 -10.58 11.02 11.34
N ASP A 96 -11.76 10.96 11.96
CA ASP A 96 -12.43 9.69 12.30
C ASP A 96 -12.71 8.84 11.04
N LYS A 97 -13.04 9.50 9.92
CA LYS A 97 -13.31 8.82 8.66
C LYS A 97 -12.03 8.27 8.03
N ILE A 98 -10.92 8.97 8.17
CA ILE A 98 -9.59 8.51 7.74
C ILE A 98 -9.20 7.27 8.54
N THR A 99 -9.38 7.28 9.86
CA THR A 99 -9.10 6.12 10.71
C THR A 99 -9.97 4.91 10.33
N GLU A 100 -11.29 5.11 10.15
CA GLU A 100 -12.21 4.05 9.70
C GLU A 100 -11.76 3.47 8.34
N MET A 101 -11.38 4.35 7.41
CA MET A 101 -10.91 3.97 6.08
C MET A 101 -9.62 3.14 6.15
N ARG A 102 -8.65 3.56 6.96
CA ARG A 102 -7.38 2.85 7.14
C ARG A 102 -7.61 1.44 7.65
N VAL A 103 -8.41 1.28 8.71
CA VAL A 103 -8.76 -0.04 9.27
C VAL A 103 -9.40 -0.91 8.19
N LYS A 104 -10.41 -0.40 7.49
CA LYS A 104 -11.13 -1.13 6.44
C LYS A 104 -10.22 -1.56 5.29
N VAL A 105 -9.32 -0.68 4.84
CA VAL A 105 -8.38 -0.98 3.76
C VAL A 105 -7.36 -2.02 4.22
N GLN A 106 -6.82 -1.88 5.44
CA GLN A 106 -5.85 -2.80 6.01
C GLN A 106 -6.44 -4.21 6.18
N GLU A 107 -7.68 -4.33 6.67
CA GLU A 107 -8.38 -5.62 6.78
C GLU A 107 -8.56 -6.32 5.42
N LYS A 108 -8.83 -5.56 4.35
CA LYS A 108 -8.92 -6.13 3.00
C LYS A 108 -7.56 -6.53 2.44
N LEU A 109 -6.54 -5.71 2.67
CA LEU A 109 -5.19 -5.88 2.12
C LEU A 109 -4.44 -7.03 2.80
N ARG A 110 -4.52 -7.07 4.13
CA ARG A 110 -3.85 -8.03 5.00
C ARG A 110 -4.76 -8.35 6.20
N PRO A 111 -5.79 -9.20 6.01
CA PRO A 111 -6.73 -9.58 7.08
C PRO A 111 -6.08 -10.34 8.24
N ASP A 112 -4.89 -10.89 8.01
CA ASP A 112 -4.12 -11.64 8.99
C ASP A 112 -2.69 -11.09 8.98
N LEU A 113 -2.28 -10.47 10.09
CA LEU A 113 -0.96 -9.87 10.24
C LEU A 113 0.18 -10.91 10.10
N THR A 114 -0.12 -12.20 10.27
CA THR A 114 0.86 -13.28 10.10
C THR A 114 1.04 -13.72 8.65
N LYS A 115 0.14 -13.28 7.75
CA LYS A 115 0.17 -13.63 6.32
C LYS A 115 0.67 -12.48 5.49
N SER A 116 1.26 -12.83 4.34
CA SER A 116 1.63 -11.85 3.32
C SER A 116 0.42 -11.08 2.80
N MET A 117 0.67 -9.87 2.33
CA MET A 117 -0.31 -9.08 1.59
C MET A 117 -0.83 -9.85 0.38
N LYS A 118 -2.12 -9.70 0.05
CA LYS A 118 -2.70 -10.30 -1.16
C LYS A 118 -2.44 -9.40 -2.38
N PRO A 119 -1.67 -9.84 -3.39
CA PRO A 119 -1.35 -8.99 -4.54
C PRO A 119 -2.59 -8.53 -5.31
N GLU A 120 -3.56 -9.43 -5.47
CA GLU A 120 -4.83 -9.14 -6.17
C GLU A 120 -5.62 -7.98 -5.53
N THR A 121 -5.48 -7.77 -4.23
CA THR A 121 -6.20 -6.71 -3.52
C THR A 121 -5.70 -5.34 -3.94
N TRP A 122 -4.38 -5.10 -3.91
CA TRP A 122 -3.82 -3.81 -4.30
C TRP A 122 -3.86 -3.61 -5.83
N LYS A 123 -3.75 -4.67 -6.64
CA LYS A 123 -3.94 -4.58 -8.11
C LYS A 123 -5.36 -4.15 -8.47
N SER A 124 -6.37 -4.65 -7.75
CA SER A 124 -7.76 -4.21 -7.90
C SER A 124 -7.95 -2.73 -7.51
N ALA A 125 -7.25 -2.28 -6.47
CA ALA A 125 -7.22 -0.86 -6.08
C ALA A 125 -6.52 0.00 -7.14
N ALA A 126 -5.37 -0.43 -7.66
CA ALA A 126 -4.62 0.26 -8.71
C ALA A 126 -5.50 0.52 -9.95
N LYS A 127 -6.31 -0.46 -10.38
CA LYS A 127 -7.29 -0.26 -11.46
C LYS A 127 -8.29 0.86 -11.18
N THR A 128 -8.70 1.04 -9.93
CA THR A 128 -9.59 2.14 -9.52
C THR A 128 -8.84 3.47 -9.53
N VAL A 129 -7.59 3.50 -9.07
CA VAL A 129 -6.71 4.69 -9.14
C VAL A 129 -6.53 5.14 -10.59
N THR A 130 -6.20 4.22 -11.50
CA THR A 130 -6.02 4.50 -12.94
C THR A 130 -7.28 5.06 -13.58
N LYS A 131 -8.46 4.47 -13.31
CA LYS A 131 -9.75 4.97 -13.81
C LYS A 131 -10.07 6.41 -13.37
N ASN A 132 -9.50 6.85 -12.26
CA ASN A 132 -9.68 8.20 -11.73
C ASN A 132 -8.54 9.15 -12.12
N ASN A 133 -7.64 8.76 -13.02
CA ASN A 133 -6.46 9.53 -13.46
C ASN A 133 -5.52 9.92 -12.30
N LEU A 134 -5.40 9.03 -11.31
CA LEU A 134 -4.56 9.26 -10.11
C LEU A 134 -3.25 8.47 -10.15
N GLY A 135 -2.94 7.78 -11.25
CA GLY A 135 -1.81 6.84 -11.35
C GLY A 135 -0.46 7.47 -11.01
N ALA A 136 -0.09 8.57 -11.68
CA ALA A 136 1.20 9.24 -11.44
C ALA A 136 1.34 9.74 -9.99
N ALA A 137 0.26 10.30 -9.43
CA ALA A 137 0.26 10.77 -8.05
C ALA A 137 0.39 9.60 -7.05
N ALA A 138 -0.34 8.51 -7.26
CA ALA A 138 -0.25 7.31 -6.41
C ALA A 138 1.15 6.70 -6.49
N PHE A 139 1.73 6.58 -7.68
CA PHE A 139 3.07 6.05 -7.86
C PHE A 139 4.13 6.92 -7.17
N ALA A 140 4.06 8.24 -7.32
CA ALA A 140 5.01 9.15 -6.67
C ALA A 140 5.00 9.03 -5.14
N ASN A 141 3.82 8.93 -4.54
CA ASN A 141 3.70 8.75 -3.08
C ASN A 141 4.11 7.34 -2.63
N ALA A 142 3.79 6.31 -3.40
CA ALA A 142 4.23 4.94 -3.10
C ALA A 142 5.76 4.80 -3.17
N ALA A 143 6.38 5.37 -4.20
CA ALA A 143 7.84 5.42 -4.30
C ALA A 143 8.45 6.21 -3.13
N ASP A 144 7.84 7.34 -2.76
CA ASP A 144 8.34 8.13 -1.63
C ASP A 144 8.36 7.37 -0.30
N ILE A 145 7.30 6.59 -0.04
CA ILE A 145 7.20 5.71 1.12
C ILE A 145 8.32 4.66 1.10
N VAL A 146 8.48 3.93 -0.02
CA VAL A 146 9.52 2.89 -0.16
C VAL A 146 10.93 3.46 -0.02
N PHE A 147 11.17 4.70 -0.45
CA PHE A 147 12.49 5.34 -0.36
C PHE A 147 12.72 6.09 0.96
N ALA A 148 11.82 6.00 1.95
CA ALA A 148 11.89 6.82 3.16
C ALA A 148 13.08 6.49 4.08
N ASP A 149 13.44 5.21 4.23
CA ASP A 149 14.42 4.73 5.22
C ASP A 149 15.81 4.39 4.63
N ARG A 150 16.08 4.84 3.39
CA ARG A 150 17.34 4.69 2.64
C ARG A 150 17.77 3.26 2.31
N VAL A 151 17.03 2.25 2.75
CA VAL A 151 17.35 0.83 2.50
C VAL A 151 16.15 0.22 1.80
N VAL A 152 16.30 -0.07 0.52
CA VAL A 152 15.24 -0.71 -0.25
C VAL A 152 15.53 -2.19 -0.38
N GLU A 153 14.53 -3.02 -0.08
CA GLU A 153 14.57 -4.47 -0.21
C GLU A 153 14.12 -4.90 -1.63
N SER A 154 14.52 -6.10 -2.06
CA SER A 154 14.21 -6.58 -3.41
C SER A 154 12.72 -6.62 -3.73
N GLU A 155 11.93 -7.02 -2.74
CA GLU A 155 10.48 -7.16 -2.81
C GLU A 155 9.80 -5.80 -3.06
N GLU A 156 10.37 -4.72 -2.56
CA GLU A 156 9.85 -3.36 -2.74
C GLU A 156 10.15 -2.84 -4.16
N VAL A 157 11.34 -3.15 -4.69
CA VAL A 157 11.67 -2.86 -6.09
C VAL A 157 10.77 -3.64 -7.04
N GLU A 158 10.52 -4.92 -6.76
CA GLU A 158 9.59 -5.74 -7.54
C GLU A 158 8.16 -5.19 -7.46
N PHE A 159 7.70 -4.80 -6.27
CA PHE A 159 6.41 -4.15 -6.08
C PHE A 159 6.30 -2.86 -6.91
N LEU A 160 7.30 -1.96 -6.86
CA LEU A 160 7.28 -0.73 -7.64
C LEU A 160 7.25 -1.00 -9.15
N ARG A 161 7.97 -2.02 -9.64
CA ARG A 161 7.92 -2.43 -11.05
C ARG A 161 6.54 -2.88 -11.49
N GLU A 162 5.89 -3.72 -10.68
CA GLU A 162 4.51 -4.14 -10.97
C GLU A 162 3.54 -2.95 -10.89
N LEU A 163 3.74 -2.06 -9.92
CA LEU A 163 2.89 -0.90 -9.71
C LEU A 163 2.95 0.08 -10.89
N ILE A 164 4.11 0.26 -11.52
CA ILE A 164 4.26 1.06 -12.76
C ILE A 164 3.29 0.56 -13.83
N THR A 165 3.26 -0.76 -14.03
CA THR A 165 2.42 -1.40 -15.05
C THR A 165 0.94 -1.29 -14.70
N GLU A 166 0.57 -1.56 -13.45
CA GLU A 166 -0.84 -1.52 -13.00
C GLU A 166 -1.43 -0.10 -13.00
N LEU A 167 -0.59 0.92 -12.77
CA LEU A 167 -0.99 2.32 -12.83
C LEU A 167 -0.86 2.94 -14.22
N GLY A 168 -0.22 2.25 -15.18
CA GLY A 168 -0.01 2.72 -16.54
C GLY A 168 0.86 3.99 -16.61
N VAL A 169 1.92 4.05 -15.79
CA VAL A 169 2.78 5.24 -15.62
C VAL A 169 4.18 5.06 -16.21
N ASP A 170 4.37 4.13 -17.13
CA ASP A 170 5.67 3.76 -17.73
C ASP A 170 6.47 4.97 -18.22
N SER A 171 5.81 5.94 -18.85
CA SER A 171 6.46 7.15 -19.38
C SER A 171 6.89 8.15 -18.33
N GLN A 172 6.31 8.11 -17.13
CA GLN A 172 6.55 9.07 -16.04
C GLN A 172 7.40 8.47 -14.91
N ALA A 173 7.48 7.14 -14.82
CA ALA A 173 8.06 6.43 -13.69
C ALA A 173 9.50 6.83 -13.41
N ASN A 174 10.36 6.88 -14.43
CA ASN A 174 11.78 7.24 -14.26
C ASN A 174 11.95 8.67 -13.74
N ASP A 175 11.19 9.63 -14.27
CA ASP A 175 11.26 11.02 -13.81
C ASP A 175 10.82 11.14 -12.35
N ILE A 176 9.74 10.43 -11.97
CA ILE A 176 9.25 10.39 -10.60
C ILE A 176 10.32 9.80 -9.67
N ILE A 177 10.86 8.63 -9.99
CA ILE A 177 11.89 7.97 -9.16
C ILE A 177 13.12 8.87 -9.00
N ARG A 178 13.56 9.50 -10.09
CA ARG A 178 14.71 10.43 -10.06
C ARG A 178 14.47 11.61 -9.12
N VAL A 179 13.27 12.20 -9.14
CA VAL A 179 12.90 13.30 -8.24
C VAL A 179 12.89 12.82 -6.79
N ILE A 180 12.35 11.64 -6.50
CA ILE A 180 12.34 11.08 -5.14
C ILE A 180 13.76 10.78 -4.64
N LYS A 181 14.61 10.17 -5.48
CA LYS A 181 16.03 9.95 -5.16
C LYS A 181 16.72 11.26 -4.83
N LEU A 182 16.51 12.31 -5.63
CA LEU A 182 17.08 13.63 -5.38
C LEU A 182 16.56 14.24 -4.07
N LYS A 183 15.25 14.16 -3.81
CA LYS A 183 14.62 14.64 -2.57
C LYS A 183 15.24 14.00 -1.32
N ASN A 184 15.50 12.69 -1.37
CA ASN A 184 16.01 11.92 -0.23
C ASN A 184 17.56 11.91 -0.18
N HIS A 185 18.24 12.68 -1.05
CA HIS A 185 19.69 12.66 -1.21
C HIS A 185 20.28 11.26 -1.52
N HIS A 186 19.51 10.41 -2.21
CA HIS A 186 19.95 9.12 -2.74
C HIS A 186 20.67 9.30 -4.09
N LEU A 187 21.69 10.15 -4.11
CA LEU A 187 22.61 10.22 -5.24
C LEU A 187 23.62 9.08 -5.09
N ASP A 188 23.86 8.38 -6.21
CA ASP A 188 24.62 7.14 -6.30
C ASP A 188 26.01 7.19 -5.63
#